data_AF-A0A3D8WUF7-F1
#
_entry.id   AF-A0A3D8WUF7-F1
#
_cell.length_a   1.000
_cell.length_b   1.000
_cell.length_c   1.000
_cell.angle_alpha   90.00
_cell.angle_beta   90.00
_cell.angle_gamma   90.00
#
_symmetry.space_group_name_H-M   'P 1'
#
loop_
_entity.id
_entity.type
_entity.pdbx_description
1 polymer ?
#
loop_
_entity_poly.entity_id
_entity_poly.type
_entity_poly.pdbx_seq_one_letter_code
_entity_poly.pdbx_strand_id
1 'polypeptide(L)'
;MYNQRQAKNQRHSFVVGVEYRYEDLFVEVELGTFCTTPLHAQRIANSINSIILLKNHMVIIFKNAKSITISDNFLKHEYQFRICTKPTMGLLKLSAFTHQEREDFTQNQSYIVNEENKKEVNWNLQTAFQYLQDRYDAQDRTHFSFCQSSFYAIPVSAQKQKEIQHETS
;
A
#
# COMPACT_ATOMS: atom_id res chain seq x y z
N MET A 1 4.75 38.78 -11.50
CA MET A 1 4.79 37.37 -11.94
C MET A 1 5.50 36.55 -10.87
N TYR A 2 4.75 35.91 -9.98
CA TYR A 2 5.30 35.01 -8.96
C TYR A 2 5.75 33.72 -9.66
N ASN A 3 7.04 33.46 -9.68
CA ASN A 3 7.64 32.41 -10.51
C ASN A 3 7.15 31.01 -10.06
N GLN A 4 6.19 30.42 -10.78
CA GLN A 4 5.75 29.02 -10.60
C GLN A 4 6.92 28.01 -10.67
N ARG A 5 8.05 28.39 -11.30
CA ARG A 5 9.29 27.59 -11.31
C ARG A 5 10.02 27.56 -9.96
N GLN A 6 9.92 28.61 -9.14
CA GLN A 6 10.55 28.65 -7.82
C GLN A 6 9.81 27.76 -6.81
N ALA A 7 8.47 27.69 -6.88
CA ALA A 7 7.67 26.81 -6.03
C ALA A 7 7.98 25.31 -6.23
N LYS A 8 8.31 24.88 -7.46
CA LYS A 8 8.65 23.47 -7.75
C LYS A 8 9.96 22.98 -7.13
N ASN A 9 10.88 23.90 -6.83
CA ASN A 9 12.20 23.58 -6.27
C ASN A 9 12.30 23.85 -4.77
N GLN A 10 11.24 24.37 -4.14
CA GLN A 10 11.19 24.53 -2.70
C GLN A 10 11.06 23.16 -2.04
N ARG A 11 11.87 22.96 -0.99
CA ARG A 11 11.84 21.76 -0.18
C ARG A 11 10.81 21.95 0.94
N HIS A 12 9.96 20.96 1.12
CA HIS A 12 9.02 20.86 2.22
C HIS A 12 9.15 19.48 2.85
N SER A 13 8.63 19.31 4.05
CA SER A 13 8.53 17.99 4.68
C SER A 13 7.31 17.24 4.13
N PHE A 14 7.54 16.01 3.69
CA PHE A 14 6.50 15.09 3.21
C PHE A 14 6.54 13.80 4.02
N VAL A 15 5.39 13.34 4.50
CA VAL A 15 5.22 11.93 4.90
C VAL A 15 5.02 11.13 3.63
N VAL A 16 5.83 10.09 3.48
CA VAL A 16 5.85 9.26 2.27
C VAL A 16 5.53 7.83 2.66
N GLY A 17 4.59 7.22 1.96
CA GLY A 17 4.20 5.84 2.19
C GLY A 17 3.71 5.17 0.92
N VAL A 18 3.58 3.86 1.01
CA VAL A 18 3.14 2.99 -0.08
C VAL A 18 2.10 2.02 0.41
N GLU A 19 1.28 1.55 -0.51
CA GLU A 19 0.38 0.44 -0.26
C GLU A 19 0.62 -0.65 -1.30
N TYR A 20 0.75 -1.87 -0.81
CA TYR A 20 0.94 -3.07 -1.60
C TYR A 20 -0.20 -4.05 -1.33
N ARG A 21 -0.58 -4.83 -2.33
CA ARG A 21 -1.76 -5.71 -2.29
C ARG A 21 -1.41 -7.13 -2.69
N TYR A 22 -1.96 -8.09 -1.96
CA TYR A 22 -2.12 -9.47 -2.37
C TYR A 22 -3.59 -9.85 -2.19
N GLU A 23 -4.31 -10.00 -3.30
CA GLU A 23 -5.73 -10.35 -3.32
C GLU A 23 -6.62 -9.45 -2.43
N ASP A 24 -7.13 -9.90 -1.29
CA ASP A 24 -7.94 -9.10 -0.37
C ASP A 24 -7.12 -8.46 0.76
N LEU A 25 -5.83 -8.77 0.89
CA LEU A 25 -4.96 -8.19 1.91
C LEU A 25 -4.09 -7.05 1.34
N PHE A 26 -4.09 -5.93 2.05
CA PHE A 26 -3.25 -4.77 1.80
C PHE A 26 -2.26 -4.59 2.94
N VAL A 27 -1.05 -4.17 2.60
CA VAL A 27 -0.05 -3.68 3.53
C VAL A 27 0.32 -2.25 3.16
N GLU A 28 0.03 -1.33 4.07
CA GLU A 28 0.56 0.02 4.02
C GLU A 28 1.93 0.03 4.72
N VAL A 29 2.90 0.71 4.13
CA VAL A 29 4.22 0.94 4.72
C VAL A 29 4.54 2.42 4.67
N GLU A 30 4.80 3.02 5.83
CA GLU A 30 5.36 4.36 5.92
C GLU A 30 6.88 4.27 5.67
N LEU A 31 7.39 5.07 4.73
CA LEU A 31 8.83 5.15 4.43
C LEU A 31 9.52 6.21 5.28
N GLY A 32 8.73 7.07 5.92
CA GLY A 32 9.15 8.13 6.81
C GLY A 32 8.88 9.53 6.26
N THR A 33 9.39 10.52 6.99
CA THR A 33 9.28 11.93 6.64
C THR A 33 10.54 12.44 5.95
N PHE A 34 10.38 13.06 4.78
CA PHE A 34 11.49 13.56 3.95
C PHE A 34 11.36 15.05 3.67
N CYS A 35 12.42 15.83 3.96
CA CYS A 35 12.52 17.23 3.56
C CYS A 35 13.05 17.33 2.12
N THR A 36 12.15 17.47 1.15
CA THR A 36 12.49 17.38 -0.28
C THR A 36 11.50 18.14 -1.16
N THR A 37 11.72 18.14 -2.48
CA THR A 37 10.74 18.69 -3.45
C THR A 37 9.58 17.71 -3.69
N PRO A 38 8.38 18.15 -4.09
CA PRO A 38 7.26 17.25 -4.39
C PRO A 38 7.61 16.10 -5.36
N LEU A 39 8.36 16.40 -6.43
CA LEU A 39 8.80 15.40 -7.41
C LEU A 39 9.69 14.34 -6.79
N HIS A 40 10.59 14.72 -5.89
CA HIS A 40 11.47 13.77 -5.21
C HIS A 40 10.72 12.96 -4.16
N ALA A 41 9.75 13.53 -3.45
CA ALA A 41 8.88 12.77 -2.54
C ALA A 41 8.12 11.66 -3.29
N GLN A 42 7.57 11.97 -4.48
CA GLN A 42 6.95 10.97 -5.36
C GLN A 42 7.95 9.90 -5.83
N ARG A 43 9.19 10.28 -6.15
CA ARG A 43 10.24 9.30 -6.52
C ARG A 43 10.60 8.37 -5.36
N ILE A 44 10.64 8.88 -4.13
CA ILE A 44 10.84 8.07 -2.92
C ILE A 44 9.67 7.11 -2.73
N ALA A 45 8.43 7.59 -2.85
CA ALA A 45 7.23 6.76 -2.76
C ALA A 45 7.24 5.63 -3.83
N ASN A 46 7.75 5.94 -5.02
CA ASN A 46 7.87 5.00 -6.12
C ASN A 46 9.20 4.21 -6.13
N SER A 47 9.94 4.18 -5.01
CA SER A 47 11.24 3.50 -4.93
C SER A 47 11.15 2.01 -4.66
N ILE A 48 10.03 1.53 -4.12
CA ILE A 48 9.79 0.11 -3.85
C ILE A 48 9.37 -0.58 -5.14
N ASN A 49 9.90 -1.78 -5.36
CA ASN A 49 9.55 -2.66 -6.46
C ASN A 49 8.50 -3.69 -6.03
N SER A 50 8.74 -4.36 -4.91
CA SER A 50 7.85 -5.40 -4.40
C SER A 50 8.01 -5.57 -2.89
N ILE A 51 6.99 -6.18 -2.28
CA ILE A 51 6.99 -6.57 -0.87
C ILE A 51 6.71 -8.07 -0.81
N ILE A 52 7.54 -8.80 -0.08
CA ILE A 52 7.40 -10.24 0.13
C ILE A 52 7.10 -10.48 1.61
N LEU A 53 5.93 -11.06 1.89
CA LEU A 53 5.56 -11.50 3.23
C LEU A 53 5.99 -12.96 3.43
N LEU A 54 6.78 -13.19 4.48
CA LEU A 54 7.11 -14.51 5.00
C LEU A 54 6.50 -14.67 6.39
N LYS A 55 6.53 -15.89 6.94
CA LYS A 55 5.85 -16.23 8.20
C LYS A 55 6.12 -15.27 9.36
N ASN A 56 7.37 -14.83 9.53
CA ASN A 56 7.78 -14.03 10.69
C ASN A 56 8.43 -12.68 10.33
N HIS A 57 8.55 -12.38 9.04
CA HIS A 57 9.21 -11.18 8.55
C HIS A 57 8.70 -10.81 7.17
N MET A 58 8.89 -9.55 6.81
CA MET A 58 8.58 -9.01 5.51
C MET A 58 9.84 -8.45 4.88
N VAL A 59 10.01 -8.66 3.57
CA VAL A 59 11.13 -8.11 2.81
C VAL A 59 10.61 -7.07 1.84
N ILE A 60 11.11 -5.84 1.96
CA ILE A 60 10.83 -4.76 1.03
C ILE A 60 11.99 -4.69 0.05
N ILE A 61 11.70 -4.86 -1.24
CA ILE A 61 12.70 -4.82 -2.31
C ILE A 61 12.55 -3.49 -3.05
N PHE A 62 13.64 -2.72 -3.11
CA PHE A 62 13.70 -1.46 -3.83
C PHE A 62 14.08 -1.68 -5.30
N LYS A 63 13.72 -0.73 -6.16
CA LYS A 63 14.04 -0.76 -7.61
C LYS A 63 15.54 -0.75 -7.92
N ASN A 64 16.37 -0.34 -6.97
CA ASN A 64 17.82 -0.43 -7.06
C ASN A 64 18.39 -1.80 -6.60
N ALA A 65 17.53 -2.81 -6.46
CA ALA A 65 17.84 -4.16 -5.98
C ALA A 65 18.34 -4.27 -4.53
N LYS A 66 18.34 -3.17 -3.76
CA LYS A 66 18.53 -3.24 -2.31
C LYS A 66 17.25 -3.74 -1.64
N SER A 67 17.38 -4.27 -0.45
CA SER A 67 16.23 -4.67 0.37
C SER A 67 16.42 -4.33 1.84
N ILE A 68 15.30 -4.25 2.55
CA ILE A 68 15.25 -4.22 4.01
C ILE A 68 14.32 -5.32 4.49
N THR A 69 14.61 -5.83 5.69
CA THR A 69 13.78 -6.82 6.37
C THR A 69 13.11 -6.18 7.57
N ILE A 70 11.79 -6.29 7.62
CA ILE A 70 10.94 -5.85 8.73
C ILE A 70 10.48 -7.08 9.50
N SER A 71 10.47 -7.00 10.83
CA SER A 71 9.94 -8.05 11.71
C SER A 71 9.03 -7.41 12.76
N ASP A 72 8.13 -8.15 13.40
CA ASP A 72 7.24 -7.55 14.41
C ASP A 72 7.99 -6.91 15.60
N ASN A 73 9.24 -7.30 15.83
CA ASN A 73 10.10 -6.73 16.88
C ASN A 73 10.82 -5.44 16.43
N PHE A 74 10.85 -5.17 15.12
CA PHE A 74 11.63 -4.10 14.51
C PHE A 74 10.82 -3.44 13.39
N LEU A 75 10.40 -2.18 13.60
CA LEU A 75 9.58 -1.39 12.66
C LEU A 75 8.10 -1.80 12.58
N LYS A 76 7.52 -2.37 13.65
CA LYS A 76 6.08 -2.67 13.72
C LYS A 76 5.17 -1.47 13.46
N HIS A 77 5.61 -0.27 13.86
CA HIS A 77 4.87 0.97 13.67
C HIS A 77 4.98 1.52 12.24
N GLU A 78 5.84 0.95 11.39
CA GLU A 78 6.06 1.41 10.01
C GLU A 78 5.17 0.68 9.01
N TYR A 79 4.34 -0.28 9.45
CA TYR A 79 3.37 -0.93 8.57
C TYR A 79 2.02 -1.16 9.25
N GLN A 80 1.01 -1.31 8.41
CA GLN A 80 -0.35 -1.59 8.83
C GLN A 80 -1.03 -2.49 7.80
N PHE A 81 -1.74 -3.50 8.29
CA PHE A 81 -2.54 -4.37 7.43
C PHE A 81 -3.98 -3.86 7.31
N ARG A 82 -4.54 -3.98 6.11
CA ARG A 82 -5.96 -3.73 5.84
C ARG A 82 -6.54 -4.84 4.98
N ILE A 83 -7.79 -5.20 5.23
CA ILE A 83 -8.51 -6.22 4.45
C ILE A 83 -9.59 -5.56 3.62
N CYS A 84 -9.74 -6.03 2.39
CA CYS A 84 -10.86 -5.68 1.53
C CYS A 84 -12.16 -6.28 2.07
N THR A 85 -13.11 -5.45 2.43
CA THR A 85 -14.45 -5.89 2.87
C THR A 85 -15.41 -6.11 1.71
N LYS A 86 -15.05 -5.64 0.51
CA LYS A 86 -15.81 -5.98 -0.69
C LYS A 86 -15.71 -7.47 -0.96
N PRO A 87 -16.81 -8.12 -1.38
CA PRO A 87 -16.77 -9.51 -1.76
C PRO A 87 -15.74 -9.70 -2.87
N THR A 88 -14.71 -10.48 -2.58
CA THR A 88 -13.74 -10.93 -3.58
C THR A 88 -14.51 -11.77 -4.58
N MET A 89 -14.47 -11.44 -5.86
CA MET A 89 -14.92 -12.39 -6.87
C MET A 89 -14.05 -13.62 -6.75
N GLY A 90 -14.65 -14.75 -6.37
CA GLY A 90 -13.95 -16.02 -6.36
C GLY A 90 -13.29 -16.22 -7.70
N LEU A 91 -11.97 -16.48 -7.71
CA LEU A 91 -11.07 -16.66 -8.86
C LEU A 91 -11.80 -16.80 -10.20
N LEU A 92 -12.30 -15.69 -10.75
CA LEU A 92 -12.88 -15.71 -12.08
C LEU A 92 -11.69 -15.90 -13.00
N LYS A 93 -11.69 -17.01 -13.74
CA LYS A 93 -10.73 -17.19 -14.83
C LYS A 93 -11.01 -16.07 -15.84
N LEU A 94 -10.29 -14.95 -15.72
CA LEU A 94 -10.34 -13.84 -16.68
C LEU A 94 -10.00 -14.31 -18.09
N SER A 95 -9.28 -15.43 -18.20
CA SER A 95 -9.03 -16.16 -19.45
C SER A 95 -10.30 -16.70 -20.12
N ALA A 96 -11.39 -16.91 -19.37
CA ALA A 96 -12.69 -17.36 -19.86
C ALA A 96 -13.60 -16.21 -20.32
N PHE A 97 -13.23 -14.96 -20.05
CA PHE A 97 -14.02 -13.80 -20.43
C PHE A 97 -13.81 -13.46 -21.90
N THR A 98 -14.90 -13.13 -22.58
CA THR A 98 -14.87 -12.46 -23.88
C THR A 98 -14.30 -11.04 -23.75
N HIS A 99 -13.93 -10.43 -24.87
CA HIS A 99 -13.37 -9.07 -24.88
C HIS A 99 -14.34 -8.04 -24.27
N GLN A 100 -15.64 -8.13 -24.61
CA GLN A 100 -16.67 -7.23 -24.10
C GLN A 100 -16.86 -7.40 -22.58
N GLU A 101 -16.92 -8.65 -22.09
CA GLU A 101 -17.04 -8.90 -20.65
C GLU A 101 -15.84 -8.37 -19.86
N ARG A 102 -14.64 -8.37 -20.46
CA ARG A 102 -13.46 -7.74 -19.83
C ARG A 102 -13.61 -6.22 -19.77
N GLU A 103 -14.07 -5.59 -20.85
CA GLU A 103 -14.28 -4.14 -20.89
C GLU A 103 -15.34 -3.71 -19.87
N ASP A 104 -16.49 -4.39 -19.86
CA ASP A 104 -17.59 -4.16 -18.92
C ASP A 104 -17.15 -4.38 -17.47
N PHE A 105 -16.29 -5.39 -17.24
CA PHE A 105 -15.69 -5.66 -15.94
C PHE A 105 -14.79 -4.53 -15.44
N THR A 106 -13.92 -4.00 -16.30
CA THR A 106 -13.06 -2.84 -15.94
C THR A 106 -13.85 -1.58 -15.59
N GLN A 107 -15.04 -1.41 -16.17
CA GLN A 107 -15.89 -0.24 -15.92
C GLN A 107 -16.81 -0.41 -14.71
N ASN A 108 -16.93 -1.62 -14.16
CA ASN A 108 -17.85 -1.90 -13.08
C ASN A 108 -17.31 -1.38 -11.73
N GLN A 109 -17.89 -0.27 -11.26
CA GLN A 109 -17.52 0.39 -10.01
C GLN A 109 -17.68 -0.50 -8.77
N SER A 110 -18.51 -1.55 -8.83
CA SER A 110 -18.63 -2.50 -7.72
C SER A 110 -17.30 -3.20 -7.40
N TYR A 111 -16.36 -3.28 -8.36
CA TYR A 111 -15.05 -3.90 -8.18
C TYR A 111 -13.90 -2.92 -7.90
N ILE A 112 -14.14 -1.61 -8.02
CA ILE A 112 -13.14 -0.61 -7.65
C ILE A 112 -13.01 -0.58 -6.12
N VAL A 113 -11.84 -0.94 -5.60
CA VAL A 113 -11.54 -0.82 -4.17
C VAL A 113 -11.25 0.65 -3.86
N ASN A 114 -11.86 1.16 -2.79
CA ASN A 114 -11.66 2.51 -2.27
C ASN A 114 -11.34 2.39 -0.76
N GLU A 115 -11.04 3.50 -0.08
CA GLU A 115 -10.68 3.47 1.35
C GLU A 115 -11.80 2.93 2.26
N GLU A 116 -13.07 3.18 1.94
CA GLU A 116 -14.23 2.68 2.71
C GLU A 116 -14.33 1.14 2.66
N ASN A 117 -13.80 0.55 1.59
CA ASN A 117 -13.75 -0.90 1.41
C ASN A 117 -12.55 -1.55 2.10
N LYS A 118 -11.68 -0.77 2.76
CA LYS A 118 -10.49 -1.26 3.45
C LYS A 118 -10.70 -1.15 4.95
N LYS A 119 -10.70 -2.30 5.63
CA LYS A 119 -10.77 -2.35 7.08
C LYS A 119 -9.40 -2.61 7.66
N GLU A 120 -8.92 -1.69 8.49
CA GLU A 120 -7.70 -1.88 9.28
C GLU A 120 -7.83 -3.06 10.24
N VAL A 121 -6.76 -3.84 10.33
CA VAL A 121 -6.64 -4.97 11.26
C VAL A 121 -5.33 -4.89 12.04
N ASN A 122 -5.41 -5.10 13.35
CA ASN A 122 -4.25 -5.14 14.24
C ASN A 122 -3.60 -6.53 14.20
N TRP A 123 -3.02 -6.87 13.04
CA TRP A 123 -2.37 -8.15 12.81
C TRP A 123 -0.85 -8.03 12.86
N ASN A 124 -0.21 -9.04 13.44
CA ASN A 124 1.22 -9.24 13.29
C ASN A 124 1.52 -9.95 11.95
N LEU A 125 2.79 -10.03 11.55
CA LEU A 125 3.19 -10.63 10.28
C LEU A 125 2.74 -12.10 10.17
N GLN A 126 2.81 -12.84 11.26
CA GLN A 126 2.41 -14.25 11.30
C GLN A 126 0.90 -14.43 11.11
N THR A 127 0.08 -13.59 11.73
CA THR A 127 -1.38 -13.61 11.57
C THR A 127 -1.76 -13.28 10.14
N ALA A 128 -1.13 -12.26 9.54
CA ALA A 128 -1.34 -11.92 8.13
C ALA A 128 -0.93 -13.05 7.19
N PHE A 129 0.21 -13.71 7.46
CA PHE A 129 0.67 -14.85 6.68
C PHE A 129 -0.28 -16.05 6.78
N GLN A 130 -0.70 -16.40 8.00
CA GLN A 130 -1.64 -17.51 8.24
C GLN A 130 -3.00 -17.24 7.59
N TYR A 131 -3.49 -16.00 7.67
CA TYR A 131 -4.71 -15.59 7.00
C TYR A 131 -4.66 -15.90 5.49
N LEU A 132 -3.55 -15.54 4.82
CA LEU A 132 -3.40 -15.83 3.40
C LEU A 132 -3.30 -17.33 3.11
N GLN A 133 -2.64 -18.12 3.96
CA GLN A 133 -2.61 -19.58 3.80
C GLN A 133 -4.01 -20.19 3.91
N ASP A 134 -4.77 -19.80 4.93
CA ASP A 134 -6.11 -20.35 5.19
C ASP A 134 -7.13 -19.89 4.14
N ARG A 135 -7.07 -18.61 3.74
CA ARG A 135 -8.00 -18.00 2.78
C ARG A 135 -7.88 -18.59 1.38
N TYR A 136 -6.66 -18.98 0.98
CA TYR A 136 -6.34 -19.42 -0.37
C TYR A 136 -5.91 -20.89 -0.46
N ASP A 137 -6.14 -21.66 0.61
CA ASP A 137 -5.78 -23.08 0.73
C ASP A 137 -4.31 -23.35 0.30
N ALA A 138 -3.42 -22.47 0.77
CA ALA A 138 -2.04 -22.34 0.30
C ALA A 138 -1.03 -22.71 1.40
N GLN A 139 -1.28 -23.83 2.11
CA GLN A 139 -0.45 -24.24 3.25
C GLN A 139 1.00 -24.60 2.88
N ASP A 140 1.23 -24.98 1.63
CA ASP A 140 2.55 -25.27 1.07
C ASP A 140 3.37 -24.02 0.73
N ARG A 141 2.71 -22.85 0.64
CA ARG A 141 3.42 -21.60 0.32
C ARG A 141 4.31 -21.14 1.46
N THR A 142 5.52 -20.75 1.08
CA THR A 142 6.53 -20.21 1.99
C THR A 142 6.56 -18.68 2.02
N HIS A 143 5.93 -18.03 1.05
CA HIS A 143 5.87 -16.57 0.91
C HIS A 143 4.69 -16.11 0.07
N PHE A 144 4.33 -14.83 0.23
CA PHE A 144 3.36 -14.12 -0.61
C PHE A 144 3.99 -12.84 -1.16
N SER A 145 3.94 -12.64 -2.48
CA SER A 145 4.50 -11.47 -3.15
C SER A 145 3.38 -10.46 -3.46
N PHE A 146 3.46 -9.30 -2.83
CA PHE A 146 2.49 -8.24 -3.02
C PHE A 146 2.87 -7.36 -4.20
N CYS A 147 1.87 -6.85 -4.92
CA CYS A 147 2.03 -5.91 -6.01
C CYS A 147 1.68 -4.49 -5.57
N GLN A 148 2.30 -3.49 -6.18
CA GLN A 148 2.02 -2.09 -5.83
C GLN A 148 0.55 -1.76 -6.11
N SER A 149 -0.14 -1.22 -5.09
CA SER A 149 -1.53 -0.76 -5.16
C SER A 149 -1.55 0.76 -5.34
N SER A 150 -0.99 1.49 -4.38
CA SER A 150 -0.98 2.94 -4.39
C SER A 150 0.27 3.48 -3.67
N PHE A 151 0.49 4.79 -3.77
CA PHE A 151 1.54 5.49 -3.03
C PHE A 151 1.11 6.92 -2.73
N TYR A 152 1.70 7.52 -1.69
CA TYR A 152 1.40 8.90 -1.33
C TYR A 152 2.64 9.67 -0.89
N ALA A 153 2.56 10.99 -1.05
CA ALA A 153 3.52 11.96 -0.55
C ALA A 153 2.74 13.17 -0.05
N ILE A 154 2.45 13.20 1.25
CA ILE A 154 1.56 14.19 1.86
C ILE A 154 2.42 15.27 2.53
N PRO A 155 2.27 16.56 2.17
CA PRO A 155 2.95 17.63 2.89
C PRO A 155 2.57 17.62 4.38
N VAL A 156 3.55 17.70 5.28
CA VAL A 156 3.30 17.70 6.74
C VAL A 156 2.39 18.87 7.17
N SER A 157 2.45 20.00 6.47
CA SER A 157 1.53 21.13 6.70
C SER A 157 0.06 20.78 6.46
N ALA A 158 -0.23 19.77 5.62
CA ALA A 158 -1.58 19.29 5.35
C ALA A 158 -2.06 18.27 6.40
N GLN A 159 -1.17 17.53 7.07
CA GLN A 159 -1.53 16.63 8.16
C GLN A 159 -2.02 17.40 9.39
N LYS A 160 -1.34 18.49 9.77
CA LYS A 160 -1.76 19.34 10.90
C LYS A 160 -3.18 19.88 10.76
N GLN A 161 -3.66 20.11 9.53
CA GLN A 161 -5.04 20.56 9.30
C GLN A 161 -6.07 19.45 9.51
N LYS A 162 -5.72 18.17 9.26
CA LYS A 162 -6.60 17.02 9.52
C LYS A 162 -6.70 16.68 11.00
N GLU A 163 -5.59 16.74 11.75
CA GLU A 163 -5.59 16.48 13.20
C GLU A 163 -6.45 17.50 13.96
N ILE A 164 -6.35 18.79 13.61
CA ILE A 164 -7.15 19.85 14.25
C ILE A 164 -8.66 19.67 13.99
N GLN A 165 -9.05 19.15 12.82
CA GLN A 165 -10.47 18.87 12.53
C GLN A 165 -11.00 17.65 13.29
N HIS A 166 -10.17 16.64 13.54
CA HIS A 166 -10.57 15.46 14.32
C HIS A 166 -10.62 15.71 15.84
N GLU A 167 -9.81 16.60 16.40
CA GLU A 167 -9.87 16.97 17.83
C GLU A 167 -11.02 17.92 18.19
N THR A 168 -11.72 18.48 17.20
CA THR A 168 -12.84 19.42 17.40
C THR A 168 -14.21 18.82 17.07
N SER A 169 -14.30 17.51 16.84
CA SER A 169 -15.55 16.77 16.57
C SER A 169 -15.97 15.87 17.74
#